data_AF-A0AAY4BHS1-F1
#
_entry.id   AF-A0AAY4BHS1-F1
#
_cell.length_a   1.000
_cell.length_b   1.000
_cell.length_c   1.000
_cell.angle_alpha   90.00
_cell.angle_beta   90.00
_cell.angle_gamma   90.00
#
_symmetry.space_group_name_H-M   'P 1'
#
loop_
_entity.id
_entity.type
_entity.pdbx_description
1 polymer ?
#
loop_
_entity_poly.entity_id
_entity_poly.type
_entity_poly.pdbx_seq_one_letter_code
_entity_poly.pdbx_strand_id
1 'polypeptide(L)'
;MALFPQGPFYNPVGGGGRCCVGAFINDVKKKNKKKRGFFFYRQKIPFTGSIVGGLQDGRSVVVTGRVLPGAQRFHVNLQCGSWPGAVIALHCNPRYDSGPSGYVVANAFQGSWGSEERKAPSPFPQGCPFTLMILVTPESYKIATNGNHFMEFRHRVPFNTVDTIVVDGKVEVNSIVFQGPSVTTIFPASAKQSSKWPKICSSFQCTFMNSERFHWLACVLLCFYPQYPPPFLPPAAVPYKTIINGGLYSGKTINIQGVVNPTAKRFSVNLQSRAGIVLHYNPRFDENVVVRNSFLGGVWGPEERGGGMPFHRGNITVICNPQGYSVMLNGAQVHSFDHRHHNLQEIDVLEVSGDLSLTSVMA
;
A
#
# COMPACT_ATOMS: atom_id res chain seq x y z
N MET A 1 -3.41 -52.56 74.16
CA MET A 1 -2.48 -52.28 75.27
C MET A 1 -2.18 -50.78 75.27
N ALA A 2 -2.71 -50.12 76.30
CA ALA A 2 -2.39 -48.82 76.91
C ALA A 2 -1.46 -47.77 76.23
N LEU A 3 -2.02 -46.54 76.15
CA LEU A 3 -1.51 -45.23 76.64
C LEU A 3 -0.52 -44.38 75.79
N PHE A 4 -1.00 -43.20 75.37
CA PHE A 4 -0.26 -41.91 75.27
C PHE A 4 0.26 -41.51 76.67
N PRO A 5 1.34 -40.69 76.88
CA PRO A 5 1.36 -39.25 76.49
C PRO A 5 2.72 -38.50 76.33
N GLN A 6 2.63 -37.28 75.75
CA GLN A 6 3.28 -35.99 76.10
C GLN A 6 4.82 -35.86 76.29
N GLY A 7 5.40 -34.82 75.65
CA GLY A 7 6.83 -34.46 75.67
C GLY A 7 7.37 -33.81 76.96
N PRO A 8 8.57 -33.21 76.93
CA PRO A 8 8.62 -31.76 77.22
C PRO A 8 9.69 -30.94 76.46
N PHE A 9 9.44 -29.63 76.48
CA PHE A 9 10.33 -28.52 76.17
C PHE A 9 11.62 -28.50 77.01
N TYR A 10 12.73 -27.99 76.45
CA TYR A 10 13.59 -26.97 77.08
C TYR A 10 14.58 -26.37 76.05
N ASN A 11 14.64 -25.04 76.03
CA ASN A 11 15.65 -24.16 75.40
C ASN A 11 16.05 -23.20 76.55
N PRO A 12 17.29 -22.66 76.68
CA PRO A 12 17.63 -21.43 75.92
C PRO A 12 19.15 -21.07 75.79
N VAL A 13 19.36 -19.85 75.26
CA VAL A 13 20.54 -18.94 75.30
C VAL A 13 21.57 -19.15 74.17
N GLY A 14 21.91 -18.17 73.32
CA GLY A 14 21.54 -16.76 73.21
C GLY A 14 22.57 -16.02 72.34
N GLY A 15 22.18 -14.88 71.76
CA GLY A 15 23.13 -13.80 71.44
C GLY A 15 23.22 -13.33 69.99
N GLY A 16 22.48 -12.25 69.69
CA GLY A 16 22.86 -11.19 68.73
C GLY A 16 22.59 -11.50 67.26
N GLY A 17 21.65 -10.88 66.54
CA GLY A 17 21.18 -9.51 66.66
C GLY A 17 21.52 -8.77 65.37
N ARG A 18 20.59 -8.78 64.40
CA ARG A 18 20.08 -7.56 63.74
C ARG A 18 18.79 -7.87 62.98
N CYS A 19 17.83 -7.01 63.23
CA CYS A 19 16.41 -7.09 62.99
C CYS A 19 16.06 -6.57 61.58
N CYS A 20 14.95 -7.11 61.05
CA CYS A 20 13.80 -6.38 60.47
C CYS A 20 14.08 -5.52 59.21
N VAL A 21 13.36 -5.62 58.09
CA VAL A 21 11.92 -5.77 57.87
C VAL A 21 11.71 -6.33 56.45
N GLY A 22 10.77 -7.25 56.29
CA GLY A 22 10.36 -7.76 54.98
C GLY A 22 9.71 -6.69 54.09
N ALA A 23 10.01 -6.74 52.80
CA ALA A 23 9.12 -6.26 51.77
C ALA A 23 9.28 -7.16 50.54
N PHE A 24 8.35 -8.10 50.41
CA PHE A 24 7.86 -8.54 49.10
C PHE A 24 7.60 -7.29 48.23
N ILE A 25 7.80 -7.42 46.92
CA ILE A 25 7.71 -6.38 45.87
C ILE A 25 9.04 -5.65 45.64
N ASN A 26 9.88 -6.21 44.76
CA ASN A 26 10.56 -5.50 43.67
C ASN A 26 11.55 -6.45 42.98
N ASP A 27 11.09 -7.27 42.04
CA ASP A 27 11.99 -7.89 41.06
C ASP A 27 11.44 -7.89 39.62
N VAL A 28 10.54 -6.95 39.34
CA VAL A 28 10.12 -6.61 37.97
C VAL A 28 10.57 -5.18 37.70
N LYS A 29 11.88 -4.99 37.51
CA LYS A 29 12.52 -3.87 36.78
C LYS A 29 14.03 -3.89 36.99
N LYS A 30 14.75 -4.58 36.10
CA LYS A 30 15.86 -3.97 35.34
C LYS A 30 16.47 -4.93 34.31
N LYS A 31 16.51 -4.43 33.09
CA LYS A 31 17.50 -4.70 32.02
C LYS A 31 17.35 -6.02 31.26
N ASN A 32 16.39 -6.00 30.33
CA ASN A 32 16.72 -6.34 28.96
C ASN A 32 16.29 -5.20 28.01
N LYS A 33 17.13 -4.16 27.94
CA LYS A 33 17.15 -3.23 26.79
C LYS A 33 17.65 -4.03 25.57
N LYS A 34 16.79 -4.85 24.97
CA LYS A 34 17.02 -5.35 23.61
C LYS A 34 16.21 -4.47 22.65
N LYS A 35 16.94 -3.89 21.71
CA LYS A 35 16.56 -2.83 20.78
C LYS A 35 15.19 -3.08 20.14
N ARG A 36 14.28 -2.10 20.23
CA ARG A 36 13.10 -1.98 19.37
C ARG A 36 13.56 -1.76 17.93
N GLY A 37 13.66 -2.82 17.16
CA GLY A 37 13.72 -2.74 15.70
C GLY A 37 12.32 -2.65 15.14
N PHE A 38 11.95 -1.50 14.57
CA PHE A 38 10.76 -1.38 13.73
C PHE A 38 10.95 -2.27 12.50
N PHE A 39 10.25 -3.41 12.43
CA PHE A 39 10.17 -4.20 11.20
C PHE A 39 9.09 -3.60 10.31
N PHE A 40 9.49 -2.68 9.43
CA PHE A 40 8.72 -2.41 8.21
C PHE A 40 8.74 -3.72 7.39
N TYR A 41 7.58 -4.24 6.96
CA TYR A 41 7.55 -5.34 5.99
C TYR A 41 7.99 -4.81 4.62
N ARG A 42 9.31 -4.64 4.49
CA ARG A 42 9.98 -4.42 3.21
C ARG A 42 9.89 -5.71 2.41
N GLN A 43 9.65 -5.61 1.12
CA GLN A 43 9.85 -6.77 0.26
C GLN A 43 11.31 -7.20 0.39
N LYS A 44 11.54 -8.48 0.69
CA LYS A 44 12.91 -9.01 0.71
C LYS A 44 13.44 -8.92 -0.72
N ILE A 45 14.63 -8.34 -0.86
CA ILE A 45 15.33 -8.23 -2.14
C ILE A 45 16.39 -9.33 -2.20
N PRO A 46 16.46 -10.12 -3.28
CA PRO A 46 15.66 -10.03 -4.51
C PRO A 46 14.18 -10.38 -4.30
N PHE A 47 13.31 -9.60 -4.93
CA PHE A 47 11.87 -9.83 -4.96
C PHE A 47 11.45 -10.41 -6.30
N THR A 48 10.54 -11.38 -6.29
CA THR A 48 9.85 -11.90 -7.47
C THR A 48 8.37 -12.00 -7.15
N GLY A 49 7.52 -11.46 -8.02
CA GLY A 49 6.08 -11.44 -7.81
C GLY A 49 5.31 -11.62 -9.11
N SER A 50 4.13 -12.22 -9.02
CA SER A 50 3.23 -12.37 -10.16
C SER A 50 2.45 -11.08 -10.42
N ILE A 51 2.29 -10.75 -11.70
CA ILE A 51 1.41 -9.71 -12.23
C ILE A 51 0.08 -10.38 -12.54
N VAL A 52 -0.82 -10.38 -11.55
CA VAL A 52 -2.12 -11.07 -11.67
C VAL A 52 -2.92 -10.51 -12.85
N GLY A 53 -3.27 -11.38 -13.80
CA GLY A 53 -3.96 -11.02 -15.04
C GLY A 53 -3.06 -10.47 -16.17
N GLY A 54 -1.74 -10.52 -15.99
CA GLY A 54 -0.74 -10.09 -16.97
C GLY A 54 -0.74 -8.57 -17.23
N LEU A 55 0.14 -8.12 -18.13
CA LEU A 55 0.08 -6.74 -18.61
C LEU A 55 -1.00 -6.57 -19.68
N GLN A 56 -1.66 -5.41 -19.66
CA GLN A 56 -2.71 -5.02 -20.59
C GLN A 56 -2.49 -3.56 -20.99
N ASP A 57 -3.07 -3.15 -22.11
CA ASP A 57 -3.06 -1.74 -22.50
C ASP A 57 -3.68 -0.85 -21.40
N GLY A 58 -3.04 0.30 -21.16
CA GLY A 58 -3.39 1.26 -20.11
C GLY A 58 -3.07 0.80 -18.69
N ARG A 59 -2.59 -0.43 -18.47
CA ARG A 59 -2.19 -0.90 -17.14
C ARG A 59 -0.88 -0.26 -16.72
N SER A 60 -0.78 0.16 -15.46
CA SER A 60 0.46 0.66 -14.87
C SER A 60 1.02 -0.29 -13.81
N VAL A 61 2.35 -0.40 -13.77
CA VAL A 61 3.10 -1.02 -12.67
C VAL A 61 3.78 0.10 -11.90
N VAL A 62 3.45 0.24 -10.62
CA VAL A 62 3.98 1.28 -9.74
C VAL A 62 4.84 0.63 -8.66
N VAL A 63 6.12 0.97 -8.61
CA VAL A 63 7.07 0.52 -7.61
C VAL A 63 7.49 1.71 -6.76
N THR A 64 7.24 1.65 -5.45
CA THR A 64 7.77 2.64 -4.51
C THR A 64 8.89 2.04 -3.69
N GLY A 65 9.91 2.84 -3.41
CA GLY A 65 11.09 2.34 -2.73
C GLY A 65 12.08 3.42 -2.40
N ARG A 66 13.30 2.99 -2.07
CA ARG A 66 14.44 3.84 -1.80
C ARG A 66 15.69 3.21 -2.37
N VAL A 67 16.49 3.99 -3.09
CA VAL A 67 17.82 3.55 -3.52
C VAL A 67 18.73 3.53 -2.30
N LEU A 68 19.43 2.42 -2.06
CA LEU A 68 20.35 2.35 -0.92
C LEU A 68 21.56 3.29 -1.13
N PRO A 69 22.10 3.92 -0.07
CA PRO A 69 23.35 4.66 -0.16
C PRO A 69 24.49 3.78 -0.71
N GLY A 70 25.30 4.32 -1.63
CA GLY A 70 26.39 3.56 -2.27
C GLY A 70 25.90 2.45 -3.22
N ALA A 71 24.68 2.55 -3.74
CA ALA A 71 24.17 1.64 -4.76
C ALA A 71 24.98 1.76 -6.06
N GLN A 72 25.56 0.66 -6.55
CA GLN A 72 26.14 0.66 -7.90
C GLN A 72 25.06 0.53 -8.98
N ARG A 73 24.01 -0.25 -8.67
CA ARG A 73 22.83 -0.45 -9.52
C ARG A 73 21.70 -1.12 -8.75
N PHE A 74 20.50 -1.00 -9.28
CA PHE A 74 19.36 -1.89 -9.01
C PHE A 74 18.57 -2.06 -10.30
N HIS A 75 17.66 -3.01 -10.38
CA HIS A 75 16.81 -3.15 -11.56
C HIS A 75 15.38 -3.59 -11.21
N VAL A 76 14.48 -3.23 -12.11
CA VAL A 76 13.10 -3.72 -12.17
C VAL A 76 12.93 -4.40 -13.52
N ASN A 77 12.62 -5.69 -13.51
CA ASN A 77 12.33 -6.47 -14.69
C ASN A 77 10.83 -6.73 -14.79
N LEU A 78 10.28 -6.55 -16.00
CA LEU A 78 9.01 -7.13 -16.40
C LEU A 78 9.35 -8.32 -17.32
N GLN A 79 8.99 -9.53 -16.91
CA GLN A 79 9.45 -10.78 -17.53
C GLN A 79 8.33 -11.81 -17.68
N CYS A 80 8.55 -12.78 -18.57
CA CYS A 80 7.63 -13.87 -18.88
C CYS A 80 8.05 -15.07 -18.03
N GLY A 81 7.44 -15.23 -16.86
CA GLY A 81 7.73 -16.25 -15.87
C GLY A 81 8.90 -15.95 -14.94
N SER A 82 9.16 -16.87 -14.01
CA SER A 82 10.15 -16.73 -12.92
C SER A 82 11.31 -17.73 -12.99
N TRP A 83 11.42 -18.51 -14.07
CA TRP A 83 12.49 -19.50 -14.24
C TRP A 83 13.82 -18.88 -14.69
N PRO A 84 14.96 -19.55 -14.47
CA PRO A 84 16.26 -19.11 -14.99
C PRO A 84 16.24 -18.96 -16.52
N GLY A 85 16.65 -17.79 -17.02
CA GLY A 85 16.64 -17.50 -18.46
C GLY A 85 15.28 -17.08 -19.01
N ALA A 86 14.28 -16.79 -18.15
CA ALA A 86 13.02 -16.19 -18.55
C ALA A 86 13.24 -14.95 -19.45
N VAL A 87 12.34 -14.77 -20.42
CA VAL A 87 12.35 -13.62 -21.32
C VAL A 87 12.07 -12.35 -20.51
N ILE A 88 12.96 -11.36 -20.59
CA ILE A 88 12.76 -10.05 -19.94
C ILE A 88 12.28 -9.08 -21.01
N ALA A 89 11.00 -8.73 -20.95
CA ALA A 89 10.38 -7.79 -21.90
C ALA A 89 10.84 -6.34 -21.66
N LEU A 90 11.10 -5.97 -20.41
CA LEU A 90 11.70 -4.71 -20.02
C LEU A 90 12.63 -4.91 -18.83
N HIS A 91 13.90 -4.59 -19.01
CA HIS A 91 14.90 -4.46 -17.96
C HIS A 91 15.16 -2.97 -17.72
N CYS A 92 14.62 -2.40 -16.64
CA CYS A 92 14.87 -1.03 -16.24
C CYS A 92 15.95 -1.00 -15.16
N ASN A 93 17.14 -0.50 -15.48
CA ASN A 93 18.34 -0.65 -14.64
C ASN A 93 19.09 0.67 -14.45
N PRO A 94 18.77 1.41 -13.37
CA PRO A 94 19.60 2.53 -12.91
C PRO A 94 21.00 2.07 -12.50
N ARG A 95 22.03 2.78 -12.99
CA ARG A 95 23.46 2.55 -12.76
C ARG A 95 24.14 3.85 -12.34
N TYR A 96 25.18 3.74 -11.52
CA TYR A 96 25.93 4.86 -10.94
C TYR A 96 27.45 4.70 -11.12
N ASP A 97 27.87 3.89 -12.08
CA ASP A 97 29.27 3.60 -12.41
C ASP A 97 29.98 4.76 -13.15
N SER A 98 29.24 5.60 -13.87
CA SER A 98 29.79 6.74 -14.63
C SER A 98 29.78 8.09 -13.88
N GLY A 99 29.46 8.11 -12.59
CA GLY A 99 29.42 9.34 -11.78
C GLY A 99 28.19 9.46 -10.87
N PRO A 100 28.13 10.52 -10.04
CA PRO A 100 27.12 10.64 -8.97
C PRO A 100 25.68 10.83 -9.48
N SER A 101 25.51 11.37 -10.69
CA SER A 101 24.19 11.56 -11.32
C SER A 101 23.63 10.29 -11.97
N GLY A 102 24.48 9.29 -12.25
CA GLY A 102 24.09 8.02 -12.86
C GLY A 102 23.35 8.12 -14.20
N TYR A 103 22.87 6.97 -14.68
CA TYR A 103 22.01 6.84 -15.85
C TYR A 103 21.10 5.62 -15.70
N VAL A 104 20.09 5.50 -16.54
CA VAL A 104 19.23 4.32 -16.62
C VAL A 104 19.48 3.60 -17.93
N VAL A 105 19.63 2.28 -17.86
CA VAL A 105 19.61 1.38 -19.02
C VAL A 105 18.23 0.73 -19.11
N ALA A 106 17.61 0.81 -20.29
CA ALA A 106 16.48 -0.01 -20.68
C ALA A 106 16.90 -1.02 -21.75
N ASN A 107 16.50 -2.28 -21.61
CA ASN A 107 16.76 -3.32 -22.60
C ASN A 107 15.73 -4.45 -22.51
N ALA A 108 15.80 -5.41 -23.43
CA ALA A 108 15.06 -6.67 -23.37
C ALA A 108 16.03 -7.85 -23.51
N PHE A 109 15.67 -9.00 -22.91
CA PHE A 109 16.43 -10.24 -22.96
C PHE A 109 15.56 -11.36 -23.54
N GLN A 110 16.02 -11.99 -24.63
CA GLN A 110 15.34 -13.11 -25.30
C GLN A 110 16.35 -14.24 -25.58
N GLY A 111 16.98 -14.76 -24.52
CA GLY A 111 18.14 -15.68 -24.63
C GLY A 111 19.47 -14.95 -24.81
N SER A 112 19.45 -13.74 -25.35
CA SER A 112 20.55 -12.77 -25.32
C SER A 112 20.01 -11.35 -25.06
N TRP A 113 20.87 -10.46 -24.58
CA TRP A 113 20.54 -9.04 -24.45
C TRP A 113 20.42 -8.38 -25.83
N GLY A 114 19.40 -7.54 -26.00
CA GLY A 114 19.28 -6.68 -27.18
C GLY A 114 20.15 -5.42 -27.11
N SER A 115 19.88 -4.45 -27.98
CA SER A 115 20.53 -3.14 -27.95
C SER A 115 20.12 -2.31 -26.73
N GLU A 116 21.08 -1.79 -25.97
CA GLU A 116 20.79 -0.94 -24.80
C GLU A 116 20.26 0.44 -25.21
N GLU A 117 19.20 0.90 -24.54
CA GLU A 117 18.75 2.29 -24.57
C GLU A 117 19.16 2.96 -23.26
N ARG A 118 19.92 4.06 -23.34
CA ARG A 118 20.49 4.73 -22.15
C ARG A 118 19.96 6.15 -22.05
N LYS A 119 19.56 6.55 -20.84
CA LYS A 119 19.18 7.94 -20.57
C LYS A 119 19.81 8.45 -19.27
N ALA A 120 20.42 9.63 -19.36
CA ALA A 120 21.04 10.34 -18.25
C ALA A 120 20.41 11.73 -18.09
N PRO A 121 20.42 12.32 -16.87
CA PRO A 121 20.86 11.70 -15.61
C PRO A 121 19.85 10.66 -15.09
N SER A 122 20.25 9.83 -14.13
CA SER A 122 19.31 8.91 -13.46
C SER A 122 18.31 9.71 -12.63
N PRO A 123 16.99 9.45 -12.75
CA PRO A 123 15.98 10.07 -11.89
C PRO A 123 15.89 9.39 -10.51
N PHE A 124 16.82 8.48 -10.19
CA PHE A 124 16.88 7.73 -8.95
C PHE A 124 18.14 8.11 -8.16
N PRO A 125 18.19 9.19 -7.39
CA PRO A 125 19.38 9.52 -6.61
C PRO A 125 19.65 8.48 -5.52
N GLN A 126 20.93 8.15 -5.28
CA GLN A 126 21.32 7.26 -4.18
C GLN A 126 20.85 7.82 -2.83
N GLY A 127 20.34 6.95 -1.96
CA GLY A 127 19.84 7.34 -0.64
C GLY A 127 18.45 7.99 -0.62
N CYS A 128 17.86 8.28 -1.78
CA CYS A 128 16.56 8.94 -1.90
C CYS A 128 15.41 7.95 -2.17
N PRO A 129 14.20 8.27 -1.67
CA PRO A 129 12.99 7.55 -2.06
C PRO A 129 12.63 7.81 -3.52
N PHE A 130 11.90 6.88 -4.13
CA PHE A 130 11.37 7.04 -5.47
C PHE A 130 9.98 6.41 -5.60
N THR A 131 9.24 6.90 -6.58
CA THR A 131 8.08 6.24 -7.20
C THR A 131 8.39 6.02 -8.67
N LEU A 132 8.51 4.77 -9.10
CA LEU A 132 8.63 4.37 -10.50
C LEU A 132 7.25 3.94 -10.99
N MET A 133 6.79 4.50 -12.10
CA MET A 133 5.60 4.07 -12.82
C MET A 133 6.00 3.60 -14.22
N ILE A 134 5.55 2.41 -14.58
CA ILE A 134 5.67 1.85 -15.93
C ILE A 134 4.27 1.68 -16.48
N LEU A 135 3.85 2.59 -17.35
CA LEU A 135 2.57 2.51 -18.06
C LEU A 135 2.76 1.69 -19.34
N VAL A 136 1.89 0.71 -19.55
CA VAL A 136 1.83 -0.09 -20.77
C VAL A 136 0.91 0.61 -21.76
N THR A 137 1.41 0.89 -22.96
CA THR A 137 0.59 1.32 -24.11
C THR A 137 0.70 0.28 -25.23
N PRO A 138 -0.04 0.40 -26.34
CA PRO A 138 0.07 -0.56 -27.44
C PRO A 138 1.48 -0.60 -28.07
N GLU A 139 2.22 0.52 -28.07
CA GLU A 139 3.50 0.68 -28.76
C GLU A 139 4.72 0.56 -27.84
N SER A 140 4.61 0.96 -26.57
CA SER A 140 5.76 1.06 -25.67
C SER A 140 5.41 0.94 -24.19
N TYR A 141 6.45 0.78 -23.37
CA TYR A 141 6.42 1.10 -21.96
C TYR A 141 6.78 2.56 -21.75
N LYS A 142 5.88 3.34 -21.15
CA LYS A 142 6.16 4.71 -20.72
C LYS A 142 6.60 4.72 -19.27
N ILE A 143 7.84 5.14 -19.05
CA ILE A 143 8.51 5.11 -17.75
C ILE A 143 8.51 6.52 -17.17
N ALA A 144 7.91 6.68 -16.00
CA ALA A 144 7.85 7.91 -15.25
C ALA A 144 8.37 7.70 -13.83
N THR A 145 8.95 8.75 -13.26
CA THR A 145 9.55 8.72 -11.93
C THR A 145 9.18 9.97 -11.15
N ASN A 146 8.65 9.80 -9.93
CA ASN A 146 8.19 10.89 -9.08
C ASN A 146 7.24 11.86 -9.83
N GLY A 147 6.33 11.30 -10.62
CA GLY A 147 5.35 12.04 -11.43
C GLY A 147 5.87 12.60 -12.76
N ASN A 148 7.19 12.57 -13.00
CA ASN A 148 7.76 13.11 -14.22
C ASN A 148 8.03 12.00 -15.24
N HIS A 149 7.59 12.21 -16.49
CA HIS A 149 7.96 11.32 -17.58
C HIS A 149 9.48 11.31 -17.77
N PHE A 150 10.06 10.11 -17.83
CA PHE A 150 11.49 9.93 -17.95
C PHE A 150 11.88 9.32 -19.30
N MET A 151 11.31 8.19 -19.71
CA MET A 151 11.65 7.59 -21.00
C MET A 151 10.53 6.71 -21.55
N GLU A 152 10.59 6.40 -22.84
CA GLU A 152 9.75 5.40 -23.48
C GLU A 152 10.64 4.26 -24.00
N PHE A 153 10.20 3.02 -23.82
CA PHE A 153 10.89 1.83 -24.33
C PHE A 153 9.91 1.04 -25.20
N ARG A 154 10.14 1.00 -26.52
CA ARG A 154 9.26 0.28 -27.45
C ARG A 154 9.23 -1.21 -27.14
N HIS A 155 8.06 -1.82 -27.28
CA HIS A 155 7.90 -3.25 -27.04
C HIS A 155 8.78 -4.05 -28.00
N ARG A 156 9.70 -4.83 -27.46
CA ARG A 156 10.49 -5.84 -28.21
C ARG A 156 9.96 -7.25 -28.00
N VAL A 157 9.13 -7.42 -26.99
CA VAL A 157 8.42 -8.64 -26.60
C VAL A 157 6.96 -8.25 -26.40
N PRO A 158 5.98 -9.04 -26.87
CA PRO A 158 4.57 -8.75 -26.67
C PRO A 158 4.24 -8.60 -25.17
N PHE A 159 3.77 -7.43 -24.75
CA PHE A 159 3.56 -7.14 -23.32
C PHE A 159 2.55 -8.09 -22.68
N ASN A 160 1.58 -8.61 -23.42
CA ASN A 160 0.56 -9.55 -22.93
C ASN A 160 1.13 -10.90 -22.44
N THR A 161 2.38 -11.23 -22.80
CA THR A 161 3.09 -12.42 -22.31
C THR A 161 3.79 -12.21 -20.97
N VAL A 162 3.82 -10.96 -20.48
CA VAL A 162 4.49 -10.60 -19.25
C VAL A 162 3.57 -10.80 -18.05
N ASP A 163 4.00 -11.67 -17.14
CA ASP A 163 3.23 -12.12 -15.97
C ASP A 163 4.01 -12.02 -14.66
N THR A 164 5.26 -11.58 -14.70
CA THR A 164 6.18 -11.61 -13.57
C THR A 164 6.96 -10.30 -13.48
N ILE A 165 7.06 -9.76 -12.27
CA ILE A 165 7.96 -8.66 -11.93
C ILE A 165 9.09 -9.16 -11.02
N VAL A 166 10.31 -8.75 -11.31
CA VAL A 166 11.49 -9.00 -10.48
C VAL A 166 12.14 -7.67 -10.10
N VAL A 167 12.50 -7.51 -8.84
CA VAL A 167 13.25 -6.34 -8.35
C VAL A 167 14.46 -6.81 -7.57
N ASP A 168 15.65 -6.38 -7.99
CA ASP A 168 16.92 -6.82 -7.40
C ASP A 168 17.99 -5.71 -7.43
N GLY A 169 19.07 -5.92 -6.69
CA GLY A 169 20.19 -4.99 -6.49
C GLY A 169 20.05 -4.16 -5.22
N LYS A 170 20.77 -3.03 -5.16
CA LYS A 170 20.87 -2.20 -3.95
C LYS A 170 19.69 -1.23 -3.83
N VAL A 171 18.51 -1.78 -3.58
CA VAL A 171 17.23 -1.06 -3.45
C VAL A 171 16.43 -1.59 -2.27
N GLU A 172 15.64 -0.71 -1.66
CA GLU A 172 14.58 -1.10 -0.74
C GLU A 172 13.23 -0.92 -1.44
N VAL A 173 12.37 -1.93 -1.43
CA VAL A 173 11.02 -1.83 -1.99
C VAL A 173 10.00 -1.72 -0.88
N ASN A 174 9.19 -0.66 -0.95
CA ASN A 174 8.10 -0.39 -0.02
C ASN A 174 6.78 -0.96 -0.53
N SER A 175 6.48 -0.79 -1.81
CA SER A 175 5.28 -1.35 -2.44
C SER A 175 5.46 -1.60 -3.93
N ILE A 176 4.69 -2.57 -4.45
CA ILE A 176 4.48 -2.80 -5.87
C ILE A 176 2.97 -2.87 -6.08
N VAL A 177 2.45 -2.04 -6.97
CA VAL A 177 1.01 -1.87 -7.23
C VAL A 177 0.76 -1.98 -8.72
N PHE A 178 -0.32 -2.66 -9.09
CA PHE A 178 -0.77 -2.75 -10.47
C PHE A 178 -2.07 -1.97 -10.61
N GLN A 179 -2.11 -0.92 -11.44
CA GLN A 179 -3.31 -0.12 -11.65
C GLN A 179 -3.87 -0.44 -13.04
N GLY A 180 -5.19 -0.66 -13.14
CA GLY A 180 -5.85 -0.89 -14.42
C GLY A 180 -5.93 0.38 -15.28
N PRO A 181 -6.36 0.25 -16.55
CA PRO A 181 -6.64 1.40 -17.40
C PRO A 181 -7.67 2.31 -16.72
N SER A 182 -7.35 3.60 -16.62
CA SER A 182 -8.31 4.62 -16.21
C SER A 182 -9.43 4.66 -17.25
N VAL A 183 -10.56 4.00 -16.98
CA VAL A 183 -11.77 4.16 -17.79
C VAL A 183 -12.31 5.55 -17.47
N THR A 184 -12.01 6.54 -18.31
CA THR A 184 -12.79 7.77 -18.35
C THR A 184 -14.17 7.39 -18.87
N THR A 185 -15.14 7.20 -17.98
CA THR A 185 -16.55 7.10 -18.36
C THR A 185 -16.95 8.41 -19.02
N ILE A 186 -16.95 8.43 -20.35
CA ILE A 186 -17.64 9.46 -21.12
C ILE A 186 -19.13 9.22 -20.87
N PHE A 187 -19.73 10.01 -19.98
CA PHE A 187 -21.17 10.07 -19.88
C PHE A 187 -21.73 10.49 -21.25
N PRO A 188 -22.70 9.77 -21.84
CA PRO A 188 -23.42 10.29 -22.98
C PRO A 188 -24.17 11.54 -22.53
N ALA A 189 -23.80 12.69 -23.08
CA ALA A 189 -24.50 13.94 -22.84
C ALA A 189 -25.92 13.83 -23.41
N SER A 190 -26.88 13.51 -22.55
CA SER A 190 -28.30 13.69 -22.83
C SER A 190 -28.94 14.45 -21.67
N ALA A 191 -28.81 15.76 -21.70
CA ALA A 191 -29.68 16.67 -20.97
C ALA A 191 -30.03 17.83 -21.92
N LYS A 192 -31.30 17.88 -22.33
CA LYS A 192 -31.89 18.97 -23.11
C LYS A 192 -31.74 20.26 -22.30
N GLN A 193 -31.03 21.26 -22.83
CA GLN A 193 -30.97 22.59 -22.24
C GLN A 193 -31.76 23.56 -23.11
N SER A 194 -32.82 24.12 -22.51
CA SER A 194 -33.68 25.13 -23.10
C SER A 194 -32.98 26.50 -23.21
N SER A 195 -33.02 27.06 -24.42
CA SER A 195 -33.09 28.49 -24.80
C SER A 195 -32.62 29.59 -23.83
N LYS A 196 -31.61 30.38 -24.23
CA LYS A 196 -31.70 31.83 -24.56
C LYS A 196 -30.29 32.50 -24.73
N TRP A 197 -29.92 32.78 -25.99
CA TRP A 197 -29.12 33.89 -26.60
C TRP A 197 -27.72 34.34 -26.07
N PRO A 198 -26.89 35.06 -26.88
CA PRO A 198 -26.83 35.20 -28.35
C PRO A 198 -25.46 34.80 -28.97
N LYS A 199 -25.48 34.64 -30.30
CA LYS A 199 -24.35 34.34 -31.19
C LYS A 199 -23.43 35.56 -31.39
N ILE A 200 -22.10 35.37 -31.34
CA ILE A 200 -21.12 36.19 -32.06
C ILE A 200 -19.96 35.30 -32.58
N CYS A 201 -19.68 35.46 -33.88
CA CYS A 201 -18.49 35.13 -34.68
C CYS A 201 -18.03 33.68 -34.92
N SER A 202 -18.56 33.15 -36.03
CA SER A 202 -17.88 32.69 -37.26
C SER A 202 -16.41 32.21 -37.27
N SER A 203 -16.26 31.15 -38.07
CA SER A 203 -15.08 30.61 -38.75
C SER A 203 -14.06 29.91 -37.86
N PHE A 204 -14.15 28.58 -37.79
CA PHE A 204 -13.21 27.67 -38.46
C PHE A 204 -13.93 26.34 -38.75
N GLN A 205 -13.90 25.89 -40.00
CA GLN A 205 -14.27 24.52 -40.36
C GLN A 205 -13.38 23.56 -39.58
N CYS A 206 -13.97 22.73 -38.72
CA CYS A 206 -13.27 21.62 -38.11
C CYS A 206 -13.23 20.47 -39.11
N THR A 207 -12.12 20.36 -39.83
CA THR A 207 -11.76 19.14 -40.54
C THR A 207 -11.49 18.05 -39.51
N PHE A 208 -12.22 16.94 -39.66
CA PHE A 208 -12.08 15.69 -38.94
C PHE A 208 -10.60 15.25 -38.96
N MET A 209 -9.93 15.24 -37.79
CA MET A 209 -8.58 14.68 -37.63
C MET A 209 -8.50 13.86 -36.33
N ASN A 210 -7.83 12.71 -36.47
CA ASN A 210 -7.84 11.51 -35.62
C ASN A 210 -7.70 11.68 -34.09
N SER A 211 -8.40 10.79 -33.38
CA SER A 211 -8.57 10.66 -31.92
C SER A 211 -7.34 10.22 -31.11
N GLU A 212 -6.22 9.87 -31.75
CA GLU A 212 -5.03 9.34 -31.06
C GLU A 212 -4.18 10.43 -30.37
N ARG A 213 -4.26 11.69 -30.82
CA ARG A 213 -3.49 12.80 -30.21
C ARG A 213 -4.19 13.45 -29.01
N PHE A 214 -5.51 13.25 -28.85
CA PHE A 214 -6.28 13.84 -27.76
C PHE A 214 -6.16 13.08 -26.44
N HIS A 215 -5.91 11.77 -26.44
CA HIS A 215 -5.62 11.04 -25.20
C HIS A 215 -4.26 11.42 -24.62
N TRP A 216 -3.23 11.57 -25.46
CA TRP A 216 -1.92 12.07 -25.03
C TRP A 216 -2.01 13.52 -24.58
N LEU A 217 -2.65 14.41 -25.35
CA LEU A 217 -2.84 15.80 -24.91
C LEU A 217 -3.76 15.92 -23.70
N ALA A 218 -4.72 15.05 -23.42
CA ALA A 218 -5.48 15.09 -22.17
C ALA A 218 -4.66 14.60 -20.96
N CYS A 219 -3.85 13.55 -21.14
CA CYS A 219 -2.88 13.10 -20.14
C CYS A 219 -1.74 14.11 -19.92
N VAL A 220 -1.39 14.91 -20.92
CA VAL A 220 -0.30 15.89 -20.90
C VAL A 220 -0.80 17.31 -20.57
N LEU A 221 -1.99 17.73 -20.98
CA LEU A 221 -2.59 19.03 -20.62
C LEU A 221 -3.04 19.08 -19.16
N LEU A 222 -3.32 17.93 -18.53
CA LEU A 222 -3.39 17.85 -17.06
C LEU A 222 -2.01 18.06 -16.38
N CYS A 223 -0.92 18.00 -17.14
CA CYS A 223 0.47 18.16 -16.66
C CYS A 223 1.18 19.44 -17.15
N PHE A 224 0.55 20.31 -17.96
CA PHE A 224 1.20 21.48 -18.58
C PHE A 224 0.56 22.85 -18.24
N TYR A 225 -0.07 22.98 -17.07
CA TYR A 225 -0.06 24.28 -16.41
C TYR A 225 1.22 24.38 -15.58
N PRO A 226 1.87 25.56 -15.47
CA PRO A 226 2.86 25.79 -14.43
C PRO A 226 2.14 25.73 -13.08
N GLN A 227 1.87 24.51 -12.61
CA GLN A 227 1.47 24.29 -11.25
C GLN A 227 2.73 24.53 -10.45
N TYR A 228 2.70 25.62 -9.68
CA TYR A 228 2.89 25.59 -8.24
C TYR A 228 3.35 24.24 -7.68
N PRO A 229 4.23 24.22 -6.65
CA PRO A 229 4.72 22.98 -6.02
C PRO A 229 3.60 21.95 -5.97
N PRO A 230 3.84 20.68 -6.40
CA PRO A 230 2.79 19.72 -6.72
C PRO A 230 1.73 19.89 -5.66
N PRO A 231 0.44 20.14 -6.01
CA PRO A 231 -0.56 20.29 -4.96
C PRO A 231 -0.31 19.09 -4.09
N PHE A 232 0.04 19.33 -2.82
CA PHE A 232 -0.12 18.31 -1.81
C PHE A 232 -1.50 17.79 -2.15
N LEU A 233 -1.60 16.58 -2.73
CA LEU A 233 -2.91 15.99 -2.99
C LEU A 233 -3.57 16.16 -1.65
N PRO A 234 -4.62 17.00 -1.55
CA PRO A 234 -5.11 17.38 -0.24
C PRO A 234 -5.37 16.05 0.46
N PRO A 235 -4.85 15.88 1.69
CA PRO A 235 -5.05 14.66 2.45
C PRO A 235 -6.46 14.17 2.18
N ALA A 236 -6.62 12.94 1.69
CA ALA A 236 -7.89 12.48 1.15
C ALA A 236 -8.98 12.84 2.17
N ALA A 237 -9.93 13.69 1.76
CA ALA A 237 -10.81 14.37 2.71
C ALA A 237 -11.58 13.31 3.50
N VAL A 238 -11.57 13.43 4.83
CA VAL A 238 -12.30 12.53 5.73
C VAL A 238 -13.65 13.17 6.05
N PRO A 239 -14.79 12.50 5.83
CA PRO A 239 -14.93 11.09 5.46
C PRO A 239 -14.54 10.82 4.00
N TYR A 240 -13.76 9.77 3.81
CA TYR A 240 -13.33 9.28 2.50
C TYR A 240 -14.18 8.08 2.10
N LYS A 241 -14.66 8.05 0.86
CA LYS A 241 -15.45 6.94 0.33
C LYS A 241 -15.02 6.63 -1.08
N THR A 242 -14.81 5.36 -1.39
CA THR A 242 -14.41 4.91 -2.73
C THR A 242 -15.03 3.57 -3.08
N ILE A 243 -15.12 3.30 -4.38
CA ILE A 243 -15.57 2.02 -4.92
C ILE A 243 -14.34 1.09 -5.03
N ILE A 244 -14.55 -0.16 -4.63
CA ILE A 244 -13.63 -1.27 -4.77
C ILE A 244 -14.02 -2.01 -6.05
N ASN A 245 -13.37 -1.66 -7.16
CA ASN A 245 -13.69 -2.25 -8.47
C ASN A 245 -13.55 -3.78 -8.44
N GLY A 246 -14.61 -4.50 -8.81
CA GLY A 246 -14.67 -5.96 -8.77
C GLY A 246 -14.84 -6.56 -7.38
N GLY A 247 -15.15 -5.74 -6.37
CA GLY A 247 -15.35 -6.18 -4.99
C GLY A 247 -14.11 -6.79 -4.35
N LEU A 248 -14.31 -7.61 -3.32
CA LEU A 248 -13.26 -8.37 -2.65
C LEU A 248 -13.12 -9.79 -3.19
N TYR A 249 -11.92 -10.35 -3.06
CA TYR A 249 -11.63 -11.76 -3.27
C TYR A 249 -10.54 -12.17 -2.28
N SER A 250 -10.38 -13.47 -2.06
CA SER A 250 -9.33 -13.99 -1.18
C SER A 250 -7.94 -13.56 -1.68
N GLY A 251 -7.16 -12.95 -0.79
CA GLY A 251 -5.86 -12.33 -1.06
C GLY A 251 -5.92 -10.83 -1.41
N LYS A 252 -7.10 -10.25 -1.64
CA LYS A 252 -7.22 -8.82 -1.95
C LYS A 252 -6.79 -7.97 -0.75
N THR A 253 -6.01 -6.94 -1.02
CA THR A 253 -5.43 -6.06 0.01
C THR A 253 -5.87 -4.62 -0.21
N ILE A 254 -6.43 -4.02 0.84
CA ILE A 254 -6.77 -2.60 0.92
C ILE A 254 -5.73 -1.92 1.83
N ASN A 255 -5.03 -0.93 1.32
CA ASN A 255 -4.04 -0.15 2.07
C ASN A 255 -4.58 1.25 2.37
N ILE A 256 -4.58 1.63 3.64
CA ILE A 256 -5.04 2.92 4.14
C ILE A 256 -3.90 3.54 4.95
N GLN A 257 -3.31 4.60 4.42
CA GLN A 257 -2.27 5.36 5.09
C GLN A 257 -2.84 6.68 5.59
N GLY A 258 -2.51 7.02 6.82
CA GLY A 258 -2.95 8.25 7.43
C GLY A 258 -2.30 8.47 8.78
N VAL A 259 -2.58 9.63 9.36
CA VAL A 259 -2.12 10.03 10.68
C VAL A 259 -3.35 10.20 11.56
N VAL A 260 -3.41 9.43 12.65
CA VAL A 260 -4.41 9.63 13.70
C VAL A 260 -4.16 10.98 14.35
N ASN A 261 -5.23 11.76 14.55
CA ASN A 261 -5.13 13.08 15.16
C ASN A 261 -4.63 12.95 16.63
N PRO A 262 -3.78 13.86 17.13
CA PRO A 262 -3.25 13.76 18.51
C PRO A 262 -4.32 13.73 19.61
N THR A 263 -5.49 14.30 19.35
CA THR A 263 -6.65 14.35 20.25
C THR A 263 -7.79 13.44 19.80
N ALA A 264 -7.50 12.43 18.97
CA ALA A 264 -8.50 11.51 18.43
C ALA A 264 -9.27 10.81 19.55
N LYS A 265 -10.60 10.76 19.41
CA LYS A 265 -11.47 9.90 20.20
C LYS A 265 -11.75 8.61 19.44
N ARG A 266 -12.05 8.70 18.15
CA ARG A 266 -12.38 7.52 17.34
C ARG A 266 -12.24 7.75 15.85
N PHE A 267 -11.97 6.68 15.13
CA PHE A 267 -12.19 6.62 13.69
C PHE A 267 -12.75 5.26 13.28
N SER A 268 -13.19 5.15 12.04
CA SER A 268 -13.73 3.92 11.47
C SER A 268 -13.23 3.65 10.07
N VAL A 269 -13.04 2.37 9.76
CA VAL A 269 -12.84 1.83 8.42
C VAL A 269 -13.96 0.84 8.17
N ASN A 270 -14.80 1.13 7.18
CA ASN A 270 -15.98 0.35 6.82
C ASN A 270 -15.78 -0.30 5.46
N LEU A 271 -16.03 -1.60 5.38
CA LEU A 271 -16.27 -2.30 4.12
C LEU A 271 -17.77 -2.53 3.99
N GLN A 272 -18.34 -2.19 2.85
CA GLN A 272 -19.79 -2.24 2.62
C GLN A 272 -20.11 -3.11 1.41
N SER A 273 -21.27 -3.73 1.48
CA SER A 273 -21.97 -4.38 0.37
C SER A 273 -23.39 -3.81 0.29
N ARG A 274 -24.18 -4.33 -0.65
CA ARG A 274 -25.62 -4.03 -0.72
C ARG A 274 -26.39 -4.44 0.53
N ALA A 275 -25.87 -5.41 1.30
CA ALA A 275 -26.50 -5.90 2.53
C ALA A 275 -26.20 -5.00 3.77
N GLY A 276 -25.26 -4.06 3.65
CA GLY A 276 -24.85 -3.15 4.74
C GLY A 276 -23.34 -3.14 4.98
N ILE A 277 -22.92 -2.82 6.21
CA ILE A 277 -21.50 -2.77 6.61
C ILE A 277 -21.05 -4.18 6.98
N VAL A 278 -20.24 -4.81 6.12
CA VAL A 278 -19.77 -6.17 6.35
C VAL A 278 -18.60 -6.23 7.34
N LEU A 279 -17.77 -5.18 7.38
CA LEU A 279 -16.76 -4.95 8.41
C LEU A 279 -16.82 -3.49 8.84
N HIS A 280 -17.10 -3.25 10.12
CA HIS A 280 -16.94 -1.98 10.79
C HIS A 280 -15.75 -2.09 11.73
N TYR A 281 -14.60 -1.55 11.33
CA TYR A 281 -13.39 -1.53 12.15
C TYR A 281 -13.25 -0.17 12.83
N ASN A 282 -13.43 -0.10 14.15
CA ASN A 282 -13.60 1.15 14.90
C ASN A 282 -12.68 1.24 16.13
N PRO A 283 -11.47 1.79 15.96
CA PRO A 283 -10.62 2.17 17.10
C PRO A 283 -11.22 3.32 17.90
N ARG A 284 -11.30 3.14 19.22
CA ARG A 284 -11.82 4.10 20.21
C ARG A 284 -10.74 4.36 21.25
N PHE A 285 -10.10 5.54 21.17
CA PHE A 285 -8.97 5.95 22.01
C PHE A 285 -9.40 6.32 23.42
N ASP A 286 -10.63 6.81 23.59
CA ASP A 286 -11.26 7.12 24.87
C ASP A 286 -11.62 5.86 25.67
N GLU A 287 -12.02 4.79 24.99
CA GLU A 287 -12.25 3.46 25.60
C GLU A 287 -10.98 2.57 25.62
N ASN A 288 -9.91 2.99 24.93
CA ASN A 288 -8.68 2.20 24.71
C ASN A 288 -8.95 0.79 24.13
N VAL A 289 -9.83 0.71 23.13
CA VAL A 289 -10.25 -0.56 22.51
C VAL A 289 -10.43 -0.41 21.00
N VAL A 290 -10.31 -1.52 20.27
CA VAL A 290 -10.75 -1.60 18.86
C VAL A 290 -11.98 -2.49 18.78
N VAL A 291 -13.08 -1.91 18.33
CA VAL A 291 -14.33 -2.64 18.08
C VAL A 291 -14.37 -3.10 16.63
N ARG A 292 -14.67 -4.39 16.40
CA ARG A 292 -15.09 -4.89 15.08
C ARG A 292 -16.51 -5.39 15.13
N ASN A 293 -17.30 -5.11 14.10
CA ASN A 293 -18.66 -5.61 13.99
C ASN A 293 -19.13 -5.62 12.52
N SER A 294 -20.35 -6.09 12.28
CA SER A 294 -21.07 -5.95 11.02
C SER A 294 -22.46 -5.34 11.29
N PHE A 295 -22.93 -4.50 10.38
CA PHE A 295 -24.29 -3.96 10.35
C PHE A 295 -24.99 -4.52 9.12
N LEU A 296 -25.74 -5.60 9.29
CA LEU A 296 -26.38 -6.35 8.21
C LEU A 296 -27.88 -6.38 8.43
N GLY A 297 -28.67 -6.17 7.38
CA GLY A 297 -30.13 -6.18 7.48
C GLY A 297 -30.69 -5.10 8.43
N GLY A 298 -29.95 -3.99 8.62
CA GLY A 298 -30.37 -2.90 9.48
C GLY A 298 -30.07 -3.08 10.97
N VAL A 299 -29.34 -4.14 11.37
CA VAL A 299 -29.01 -4.41 12.77
C VAL A 299 -27.51 -4.65 12.96
N TRP A 300 -26.98 -4.19 14.10
CA TRP A 300 -25.61 -4.50 14.51
C TRP A 300 -25.54 -5.93 15.06
N GLY A 301 -24.51 -6.67 14.66
CA GLY A 301 -24.19 -7.96 15.27
C GLY A 301 -23.50 -7.82 16.64
N PRO A 302 -22.97 -8.93 17.18
CA PRO A 302 -22.14 -8.89 18.39
C PRO A 302 -20.79 -8.20 18.11
N GLU A 303 -20.38 -7.30 19.01
CA GLU A 303 -19.09 -6.62 18.94
C GLU A 303 -17.94 -7.56 19.30
N GLU A 304 -16.83 -7.48 18.56
CA GLU A 304 -15.57 -8.13 18.89
C GLU A 304 -14.56 -7.10 19.39
N ARG A 305 -14.16 -7.23 20.67
CA ARG A 305 -13.32 -6.25 21.40
C ARG A 305 -11.91 -6.74 21.77
N GLY A 306 -11.57 -8.01 21.47
CA GLY A 306 -10.26 -8.60 21.80
C GLY A 306 -9.10 -8.09 20.93
N GLY A 307 -7.87 -8.09 21.46
CA GLY A 307 -6.65 -7.68 20.73
C GLY A 307 -6.04 -6.34 21.18
N GLY A 308 -6.79 -5.53 21.94
CA GLY A 308 -6.31 -4.28 22.54
C GLY A 308 -6.21 -3.13 21.54
N MET A 309 -5.59 -2.02 21.97
CA MET A 309 -5.40 -0.81 21.16
C MET A 309 -3.98 -0.74 20.60
N PRO A 310 -3.77 -1.00 19.30
CA PRO A 310 -2.45 -0.95 18.68
C PRO A 310 -2.06 0.45 18.16
N PHE A 311 -3.00 1.41 18.20
CA PHE A 311 -2.84 2.70 17.54
C PHE A 311 -2.12 3.75 18.41
N HIS A 312 -1.00 4.26 17.90
CA HIS A 312 -0.34 5.48 18.37
C HIS A 312 0.00 6.40 17.17
N ARG A 313 0.57 5.83 16.09
CA ARG A 313 0.73 6.34 14.70
C ARG A 313 0.95 5.13 13.77
N GLY A 314 0.49 5.12 12.51
CA GLY A 314 0.85 4.05 11.57
C GLY A 314 -0.04 3.86 10.34
N ASN A 315 0.40 2.96 9.47
CA ASN A 315 -0.29 2.56 8.24
C ASN A 315 -1.18 1.33 8.49
N ILE A 316 -2.45 1.40 8.06
CA ILE A 316 -3.42 0.33 8.20
C ILE A 316 -3.49 -0.44 6.87
N THR A 317 -3.45 -1.76 6.94
CA THR A 317 -3.72 -2.63 5.79
C THR A 317 -4.80 -3.62 6.18
N VAL A 318 -5.84 -3.74 5.35
CA VAL A 318 -6.89 -4.76 5.50
C VAL A 318 -6.70 -5.79 4.40
N ILE A 319 -6.48 -7.04 4.78
CA ILE A 319 -6.30 -8.17 3.86
C ILE A 319 -7.55 -9.04 3.96
N CYS A 320 -8.19 -9.30 2.83
CA CYS A 320 -9.28 -10.26 2.72
C CYS A 320 -8.67 -11.65 2.53
N ASN A 321 -8.92 -12.58 3.46
CA ASN A 321 -8.50 -13.97 3.42
C ASN A 321 -9.72 -14.89 3.18
N PRO A 322 -9.55 -16.21 2.96
CA PRO A 322 -10.70 -17.10 2.78
C PRO A 322 -11.65 -17.15 3.98
N GLN A 323 -11.12 -17.04 5.21
CA GLN A 323 -11.89 -17.19 6.45
C GLN A 323 -12.41 -15.85 7.03
N GLY A 324 -11.76 -14.73 6.70
CA GLY A 324 -12.06 -13.43 7.29
C GLY A 324 -11.15 -12.32 6.80
N TYR A 325 -11.14 -11.22 7.53
CA TYR A 325 -10.23 -10.09 7.32
C TYR A 325 -9.10 -10.15 8.32
N SER A 326 -7.87 -9.95 7.84
CA SER A 326 -6.72 -9.63 8.69
C SER A 326 -6.45 -8.14 8.63
N VAL A 327 -6.40 -7.49 9.79
CA VAL A 327 -6.01 -6.09 9.90
C VAL A 327 -4.57 -6.03 10.37
N MET A 328 -3.74 -5.42 9.53
CA MET A 328 -2.33 -5.18 9.78
C MET A 328 -2.14 -3.72 10.17
N LEU A 329 -1.33 -3.48 11.20
CA LEU A 329 -0.81 -2.16 11.52
C LEU A 329 0.70 -2.18 11.34
N ASN A 330 1.21 -1.30 10.48
CA ASN A 330 2.64 -1.25 10.13
C ASN A 330 3.19 -2.62 9.68
N GLY A 331 2.36 -3.42 9.01
CA GLY A 331 2.69 -4.76 8.50
C GLY A 331 2.59 -5.90 9.52
N ALA A 332 2.35 -5.64 10.80
CA ALA A 332 2.05 -6.69 11.78
C ALA A 332 0.55 -6.92 11.91
N GLN A 333 0.11 -8.19 11.89
CA GLN A 333 -1.31 -8.50 12.13
C GLN A 333 -1.65 -8.16 13.57
N VAL A 334 -2.62 -7.27 13.76
CA VAL A 334 -3.08 -6.83 15.08
C VAL A 334 -4.45 -7.39 15.41
N HIS A 335 -5.30 -7.55 14.40
CA HIS A 335 -6.65 -8.08 14.56
C HIS A 335 -7.02 -9.00 13.40
N SER A 336 -7.95 -9.90 13.67
CA SER A 336 -8.74 -10.60 12.67
C SER A 336 -10.23 -10.32 12.91
N PHE A 337 -11.04 -10.59 11.89
CA PHE A 337 -12.50 -10.59 11.96
C PHE A 337 -13.03 -11.61 10.96
N ASP A 338 -13.79 -12.60 11.42
CA ASP A 338 -14.29 -13.66 10.54
C ASP A 338 -15.39 -13.14 9.60
N HIS A 339 -15.49 -13.73 8.41
CA HIS A 339 -16.50 -13.32 7.44
C HIS A 339 -17.91 -13.63 7.98
N ARG A 340 -18.70 -12.58 8.22
CA ARG A 340 -20.15 -12.68 8.46
C ARG A 340 -20.97 -12.54 7.17
N HIS A 341 -20.33 -12.09 6.10
CA HIS A 341 -20.89 -12.01 4.74
C HIS A 341 -19.90 -12.67 3.79
N HIS A 342 -20.35 -13.67 3.04
CA HIS A 342 -19.46 -14.55 2.25
C HIS A 342 -19.40 -14.21 0.76
N ASN A 343 -20.33 -13.42 0.23
CA ASN A 343 -20.26 -12.99 -1.17
C ASN A 343 -19.26 -11.84 -1.33
N LEU A 344 -17.97 -12.18 -1.38
CA LEU A 344 -16.88 -11.19 -1.35
C LEU A 344 -16.96 -10.17 -2.51
N GLN A 345 -17.49 -10.58 -3.66
CA GLN A 345 -17.62 -9.73 -4.85
C GLN A 345 -18.66 -8.62 -4.68
N GLU A 346 -19.63 -8.76 -3.76
CA GLU A 346 -20.59 -7.70 -3.43
C GLU A 346 -20.00 -6.64 -2.49
N ILE A 347 -18.81 -6.87 -1.92
CA ILE A 347 -18.15 -5.94 -1.02
C ILE A 347 -17.36 -4.93 -1.85
N ASP A 348 -18.05 -3.91 -2.34
CA ASP A 348 -17.58 -3.00 -3.39
C ASP A 348 -17.37 -1.56 -2.91
N VAL A 349 -17.50 -1.28 -1.61
CA VAL A 349 -17.35 0.09 -1.08
C VAL A 349 -16.45 0.09 0.16
N LEU A 350 -15.45 0.98 0.14
CA LEU A 350 -14.62 1.34 1.28
C LEU A 350 -15.01 2.74 1.76
N GLU A 351 -15.21 2.89 3.07
CA GLU A 351 -15.42 4.19 3.71
C GLU A 351 -14.51 4.35 4.93
N VAL A 352 -13.87 5.51 5.07
CA VAL A 352 -12.98 5.84 6.18
C VAL A 352 -13.39 7.18 6.77
N SER A 353 -13.72 7.22 8.07
CA SER A 353 -14.36 8.36 8.73
C SER A 353 -13.81 8.57 10.14
N GLY A 354 -13.84 9.80 10.66
CA GLY A 354 -13.48 10.13 12.05
C GLY A 354 -12.12 10.83 12.22
N ASP A 355 -11.48 10.67 13.37
CA ASP A 355 -10.37 11.50 13.84
C ASP A 355 -8.99 11.11 13.28
N LEU A 356 -8.87 11.10 11.95
CA LEU A 356 -7.61 10.91 11.25
C LEU A 356 -7.49 11.82 10.03
N SER A 357 -6.27 12.02 9.55
CA SER A 357 -5.98 12.59 8.23
C SER A 357 -5.46 11.49 7.31
N LEU A 358 -6.02 11.34 6.12
CA LEU A 358 -5.56 10.33 5.16
C LEU A 358 -4.44 10.86 4.28
N THR A 359 -3.40 10.07 4.09
CA THR A 359 -2.30 10.37 3.17
C THR A 359 -2.42 9.59 1.87
N SER A 360 -2.91 8.34 1.92
CA SER A 360 -3.11 7.51 0.73
C SER A 360 -4.13 6.42 1.01
N VAL A 361 -4.96 6.09 0.02
CA VAL A 361 -5.84 4.91 0.06
C VAL A 361 -5.69 4.17 -1.26
N MET A 362 -5.47 2.85 -1.18
CA MET A 362 -5.42 1.94 -2.31
C MET A 362 -6.36 0.79 -2.01
N ALA A 363 -7.52 0.76 -2.66
CA ALA A 363 -8.62 -0.15 -2.35
C ALA A 363 -8.83 -1.20 -3.43
#